data_AF-E8ZKP1-F1
#
_entry.id   AF-E8ZKP1-F1
#
_cell.length_a   1.000
_cell.length_b   1.000
_cell.length_c   1.000
_cell.angle_alpha   90.00
_cell.angle_beta   90.00
_cell.angle_gamma   90.00
#
_symmetry.space_group_name_H-M   'P 1'
#
loop_
_entity.id
_entity.type
_entity.pdbx_description
1 polymer ?
#
loop_
_entity_poly.entity_id
_entity_poly.type
_entity_poly.pdbx_seq_one_letter_code
_entity_poly.pdbx_strand_id
1 'polypeptide(L)'
;MTFAAKLASVGSVATGAVGTGVGGAYYSSLETIEGKLKGKILGNYDTFKSAWDDKQQKLNGDNGTLSEDLKKIKEAKDGTDLSLYCHKNYSSTYRSIFSSKENTSLLEETKKWCTQTFKDQLGVGLKSSGKVLKVDSDSEDKENFKENFKKLKTHDEKTEGPLTEKLRSLSPSADTSSEQNWQQLQSYCKEAQSKYLTVETLEDFKVAKKYCVKET
;
A
#
# COMPACT_ATOMS: atom_id res chain seq x y z
N MET A 1 -1.66 24.97 -45.26
CA MET A 1 -2.65 24.19 -46.01
C MET A 1 -3.73 23.76 -45.05
N THR A 2 -4.94 24.18 -45.36
CA THR A 2 -6.23 23.84 -44.76
C THR A 2 -6.54 22.37 -45.00
N PHE A 3 -7.13 21.68 -44.02
CA PHE A 3 -8.38 20.96 -44.23
C PHE A 3 -9.20 21.04 -42.93
N ALA A 4 -10.36 21.67 -43.06
CA ALA A 4 -11.39 21.80 -42.06
C ALA A 4 -12.45 20.71 -42.27
N ALA A 5 -13.02 20.29 -41.12
CA ALA A 5 -14.43 19.96 -40.86
C ALA A 5 -15.14 18.83 -41.64
N LYS A 6 -15.89 18.03 -40.87
CA LYS A 6 -17.38 18.00 -40.90
C LYS A 6 -17.92 17.55 -39.53
N LEU A 7 -18.53 18.47 -38.76
CA LEU A 7 -19.99 18.71 -38.59
C LEU A 7 -20.68 17.60 -37.76
N ALA A 8 -20.98 17.79 -36.47
CA ALA A 8 -22.00 18.64 -35.84
C ALA A 8 -23.45 18.11 -35.96
N SER A 9 -24.07 17.76 -34.82
CA SER A 9 -25.46 18.15 -34.49
C SER A 9 -25.81 17.80 -33.04
N VAL A 10 -25.80 18.80 -32.16
CA VAL A 10 -26.97 19.43 -31.49
C VAL A 10 -27.53 18.64 -30.30
N GLY A 11 -27.01 18.98 -29.13
CA GLY A 11 -27.70 18.90 -27.85
C GLY A 11 -27.28 20.13 -27.04
N SER A 12 -27.95 21.25 -27.29
CA SER A 12 -27.74 22.54 -26.65
C SER A 12 -27.91 22.43 -25.14
N VAL A 13 -26.83 22.62 -24.38
CA VAL A 13 -26.92 23.22 -23.04
C VAL A 13 -25.89 24.32 -22.95
N ALA A 14 -26.39 25.50 -22.65
CA ALA A 14 -25.70 26.76 -22.74
C ALA A 14 -24.39 26.77 -21.94
N THR A 15 -23.40 27.47 -22.48
CA THR A 15 -22.37 28.18 -21.73
C THR A 15 -23.03 29.25 -20.85
N GLY A 16 -23.80 28.81 -19.87
CA GLY A 16 -24.28 29.62 -18.76
C GLY A 16 -23.28 29.50 -17.62
N ALA A 17 -23.01 30.60 -16.93
CA ALA A 17 -22.24 30.62 -15.70
C ALA A 17 -22.55 29.39 -14.84
N VAL A 18 -21.58 28.50 -14.63
CA VAL A 18 -21.67 27.45 -13.60
C VAL A 18 -21.58 28.16 -12.26
N GLY A 19 -22.73 28.70 -11.86
CA GLY A 19 -22.94 29.32 -10.57
C GLY A 19 -22.61 28.33 -9.47
N THR A 20 -22.15 28.88 -8.37
CA THR A 20 -22.04 28.30 -7.04
C THR A 20 -23.42 27.84 -6.50
N GLY A 21 -24.05 26.87 -7.17
CA GLY A 21 -25.36 26.33 -6.82
C GLY A 21 -25.48 24.86 -7.21
N VAL A 22 -26.09 24.07 -6.32
CA VAL A 22 -26.45 22.62 -6.32
C VAL A 22 -25.52 21.65 -7.06
N GLY A 23 -25.20 21.83 -8.34
CA GLY A 23 -24.20 21.03 -9.06
C GLY A 23 -22.77 21.21 -8.52
N GLY A 24 -22.37 22.44 -8.16
CA GLY A 24 -21.09 22.68 -7.49
C GLY A 24 -21.02 22.02 -6.11
N ALA A 25 -22.12 22.11 -5.35
CA ALA A 25 -22.25 21.44 -4.05
C ALA A 25 -22.21 19.91 -4.18
N TYR A 26 -22.82 19.35 -5.23
CA TYR A 26 -22.81 17.93 -5.53
C TYR A 26 -21.38 17.42 -5.73
N TYR A 27 -20.62 18.01 -6.65
CA TYR A 27 -19.24 17.57 -6.90
C TYR A 27 -18.32 17.80 -5.69
N SER A 28 -18.48 18.89 -4.94
CA SER A 28 -17.70 19.12 -3.71
C SER A 28 -18.04 18.15 -2.57
N SER A 29 -19.18 17.47 -2.65
CA SER A 29 -19.65 16.54 -1.62
C SER A 29 -19.27 15.09 -1.85
N LEU A 30 -18.67 14.78 -3.02
CA LEU A 30 -18.29 13.42 -3.37
C LEU A 30 -17.07 13.02 -2.54
N GLU A 31 -17.26 12.04 -1.65
CA GLU A 31 -16.15 11.40 -0.98
C GLU A 31 -15.78 10.11 -1.75
N THR A 32 -14.59 10.12 -2.34
CA THR A 32 -14.04 8.97 -3.06
C THR A 32 -13.30 8.03 -2.13
N ILE A 33 -13.16 6.77 -2.53
CA ILE A 33 -12.35 5.78 -1.80
C ILE A 33 -10.89 6.24 -1.75
N GLU A 34 -10.37 6.80 -2.84
CA GLU A 34 -9.07 7.46 -2.87
C GLU A 34 -8.92 8.52 -1.78
N GLY A 35 -9.87 9.46 -1.68
CA GLY A 35 -9.83 10.51 -0.65
C GLY A 35 -9.84 9.95 0.77
N LYS A 36 -10.56 8.82 0.98
CA LYS A 36 -10.62 8.14 2.27
C LYS A 36 -9.34 7.37 2.60
N LEU A 37 -8.77 6.68 1.61
CA LEU A 37 -7.57 5.87 1.74
C LEU A 37 -6.28 6.68 1.58
N LYS A 38 -6.35 7.94 1.15
CA LYS A 38 -5.22 8.90 1.08
C LYS A 38 -3.98 8.31 0.41
N GLY A 39 -4.13 7.77 -0.79
CA GLY A 39 -3.01 7.22 -1.57
C GLY A 39 -2.52 5.82 -1.15
N LYS A 40 -3.15 5.15 -0.18
CA LYS A 40 -2.71 3.83 0.34
C LYS A 40 -2.96 2.62 -0.58
N ILE A 41 -3.38 2.85 -1.83
CA ILE A 41 -3.57 1.76 -2.79
C ILE A 41 -2.22 1.20 -3.23
N LEU A 42 -2.16 -0.12 -3.38
CA LEU A 42 -1.02 -0.79 -3.98
C LEU A 42 -0.85 -0.33 -5.43
N GLY A 43 0.39 -0.17 -5.90
CA GLY A 43 0.66 0.37 -7.24
C GLY A 43 0.24 -0.57 -8.38
N ASN A 44 0.76 -0.32 -9.59
CA ASN A 44 0.47 -1.15 -10.76
C ASN A 44 0.93 -2.62 -10.56
N TYR A 45 0.36 -3.53 -11.35
CA TYR A 45 0.66 -4.96 -11.26
C TYR A 45 2.15 -5.25 -11.44
N ASP A 46 2.78 -4.76 -12.51
CA ASP A 46 4.16 -5.12 -12.87
C ASP A 46 5.17 -4.77 -11.77
N THR A 47 5.03 -3.59 -11.15
CA THR A 47 5.93 -3.12 -10.09
C THR A 47 5.67 -3.85 -8.76
N PHE A 48 4.42 -4.23 -8.50
CA PHE A 48 3.98 -4.82 -7.24
C PHE A 48 3.51 -6.27 -7.39
N LYS A 49 4.05 -6.99 -8.38
CA LYS A 49 3.57 -8.32 -8.77
C LYS A 49 3.45 -9.29 -7.59
N SER A 50 4.49 -9.38 -6.77
CA SER A 50 4.50 -10.28 -5.60
C SER A 50 3.43 -9.91 -4.56
N ALA A 51 3.15 -8.63 -4.38
CA ALA A 51 2.11 -8.16 -3.47
C ALA A 51 0.71 -8.47 -4.02
N TRP A 52 0.49 -8.24 -5.32
CA TRP A 52 -0.77 -8.57 -5.98
C TRP A 52 -1.03 -10.07 -6.00
N ASP A 53 -0.01 -10.89 -6.28
CA ASP A 53 -0.14 -12.35 -6.27
C ASP A 53 -0.42 -12.88 -4.85
N ASP A 54 0.22 -12.33 -3.81
CA ASP A 54 -0.11 -12.64 -2.41
C ASP A 54 -1.57 -12.27 -2.06
N LYS A 55 -2.02 -11.09 -2.49
CA LYS A 55 -3.42 -10.66 -2.32
C LYS A 55 -4.40 -11.60 -3.04
N GLN A 56 -4.07 -12.01 -4.26
CA GLN A 56 -4.88 -12.95 -5.01
C GLN A 56 -4.95 -14.29 -4.29
N GLN A 57 -3.83 -14.86 -3.84
CA GLN A 57 -3.82 -16.11 -3.09
C GLN A 57 -4.68 -16.05 -1.82
N LYS A 58 -4.62 -14.92 -1.09
CA LYS A 58 -5.49 -14.67 0.07
C LYS A 58 -6.96 -14.59 -0.33
N LEU A 59 -7.29 -13.96 -1.46
CA LEU A 59 -8.66 -13.89 -1.99
C LEU A 59 -9.19 -15.28 -2.37
N ASN A 60 -8.37 -16.09 -3.05
CA ASN A 60 -8.71 -17.45 -3.45
C ASN A 60 -9.10 -18.30 -2.22
N GLY A 61 -8.40 -18.12 -1.09
CA GLY A 61 -8.67 -18.80 0.17
C GLY A 61 -9.75 -18.18 1.08
N ASP A 62 -10.29 -17.01 0.76
CA ASP A 62 -11.21 -16.27 1.65
C ASP A 62 -12.63 -16.82 1.58
N ASN A 63 -13.18 -17.31 2.69
CA ASN A 63 -14.55 -17.81 2.76
C ASN A 63 -15.57 -16.75 3.22
N GLY A 64 -15.19 -15.47 3.19
CA GLY A 64 -16.05 -14.37 3.60
C GLY A 64 -17.11 -14.02 2.54
N THR A 65 -17.96 -13.06 2.89
CA THR A 65 -18.88 -12.44 1.93
C THR A 65 -18.09 -11.53 0.99
N LEU A 66 -18.13 -11.83 -0.30
CA LEU A 66 -17.48 -11.06 -1.36
C LEU A 66 -18.52 -10.40 -2.26
N SER A 67 -18.18 -9.24 -2.84
CA SER A 67 -18.94 -8.66 -3.93
C SER A 67 -18.99 -9.58 -5.15
N GLU A 68 -19.98 -9.40 -6.03
CA GLU A 68 -20.09 -10.17 -7.27
C GLU A 68 -18.87 -10.03 -8.18
N ASP A 69 -18.21 -8.86 -8.16
CA ASP A 69 -16.99 -8.65 -8.95
C ASP A 69 -15.81 -9.41 -8.34
N LEU A 70 -15.65 -9.42 -7.01
CA LEU A 70 -14.61 -10.21 -6.35
C LEU A 70 -14.83 -11.72 -6.51
N LYS A 71 -16.08 -12.19 -6.51
CA LYS A 71 -16.40 -13.61 -6.77
C LYS A 71 -15.93 -14.05 -8.15
N LYS A 72 -16.06 -13.19 -9.18
CA LYS A 72 -15.61 -13.50 -10.55
C LYS A 72 -14.10 -13.63 -10.66
N ILE A 73 -13.34 -12.86 -9.87
CA ILE A 73 -11.87 -12.86 -9.92
C ILE A 73 -11.23 -13.78 -8.87
N LYS A 74 -12.02 -14.36 -7.95
CA LYS A 74 -11.53 -15.21 -6.86
C LYS A 74 -10.77 -16.44 -7.32
N GLU A 75 -10.99 -16.91 -8.55
CA GLU A 75 -10.30 -18.09 -9.08
C GLU A 75 -9.17 -17.74 -10.06
N ALA A 76 -8.80 -16.46 -10.14
CA ALA A 76 -7.70 -16.01 -10.97
C ALA A 76 -6.36 -16.60 -10.49
N LYS A 77 -5.48 -16.85 -11.45
CA LYS A 77 -4.16 -17.47 -11.22
C LYS A 77 -3.17 -16.50 -10.59
N ASP A 78 -3.29 -15.23 -10.92
CA ASP A 78 -2.40 -14.17 -10.50
C ASP A 78 -3.21 -12.90 -10.16
N GLY A 79 -2.54 -11.91 -9.58
CA GLY A 79 -3.22 -10.70 -9.10
C GLY A 79 -3.54 -9.66 -10.16
N THR A 80 -3.48 -9.98 -11.45
CA THR A 80 -3.74 -9.00 -12.53
C THR A 80 -5.18 -8.47 -12.47
N ASP A 81 -6.15 -9.38 -12.42
CA ASP A 81 -7.58 -9.02 -12.39
C ASP A 81 -7.94 -8.27 -11.10
N LEU A 82 -7.34 -8.66 -9.97
CA LEU A 82 -7.49 -7.95 -8.71
C LEU A 82 -6.88 -6.55 -8.74
N SER A 83 -5.71 -6.38 -9.35
CA SER A 83 -5.11 -5.06 -9.56
C SER A 83 -6.04 -4.16 -10.39
N LEU A 84 -6.59 -4.66 -11.49
CA LEU A 84 -7.53 -3.92 -12.34
C LEU A 84 -8.82 -3.57 -11.59
N TYR A 85 -9.39 -4.52 -10.84
CA TYR A 85 -10.55 -4.28 -9.98
C TYR A 85 -10.28 -3.15 -8.99
N CYS A 86 -9.11 -3.17 -8.34
CA CYS A 86 -8.72 -2.18 -7.36
C CYS A 86 -8.53 -0.78 -7.96
N HIS A 87 -7.79 -0.66 -9.05
CA HIS A 87 -7.57 0.63 -9.73
C HIS A 87 -8.88 1.21 -10.28
N LYS A 88 -9.80 0.36 -10.77
CA LYS A 88 -11.13 0.79 -11.21
C LYS A 88 -11.97 1.34 -10.05
N ASN A 89 -11.95 0.67 -8.89
CA ASN A 89 -12.80 1.05 -7.75
C ASN A 89 -12.20 2.14 -6.87
N TYR A 90 -10.90 2.43 -7.01
CA TYR A 90 -10.24 3.43 -6.17
C TYR A 90 -10.81 4.85 -6.36
N SER A 91 -11.13 5.21 -7.60
CA SER A 91 -11.77 6.49 -7.92
C SER A 91 -13.27 6.53 -7.65
N SER A 92 -13.88 5.41 -7.22
CA SER A 92 -15.32 5.34 -6.98
C SER A 92 -15.73 6.19 -5.77
N THR A 93 -16.84 6.91 -5.92
CA THR A 93 -17.51 7.61 -4.80
C THR A 93 -18.18 6.60 -3.88
N TYR A 94 -17.81 6.59 -2.60
CA TYR A 94 -18.47 5.73 -1.60
C TYR A 94 -19.56 6.49 -0.82
N ARG A 95 -19.52 7.82 -0.81
CA ARG A 95 -20.46 8.68 -0.10
C ARG A 95 -20.68 10.01 -0.84
N SER A 96 -21.91 10.51 -0.77
CA SER A 96 -22.30 11.84 -1.24
C SER A 96 -23.37 12.38 -0.30
N ILE A 97 -23.38 13.69 -0.03
CA ILE A 97 -24.43 14.32 0.80
C ILE A 97 -25.84 14.21 0.17
N PHE A 98 -25.91 13.89 -1.13
CA PHE A 98 -27.16 13.70 -1.87
C PHE A 98 -27.58 12.23 -1.99
N SER A 99 -26.77 11.29 -1.48
CA SER A 99 -27.11 9.88 -1.39
C SER A 99 -27.33 9.49 0.07
N SER A 100 -28.50 8.93 0.38
CA SER A 100 -28.78 8.39 1.71
C SER A 100 -28.08 7.05 1.98
N LYS A 101 -27.45 6.45 0.96
CA LYS A 101 -26.74 5.17 1.07
C LYS A 101 -25.25 5.37 0.82
N GLU A 102 -24.47 5.14 1.87
CA GLU A 102 -23.02 4.99 1.80
C GLU A 102 -22.70 3.56 1.34
N ASN A 103 -21.77 3.40 0.40
CA ASN A 103 -21.30 2.08 0.00
C ASN A 103 -20.10 1.68 0.86
N THR A 104 -20.35 1.54 2.17
CA THR A 104 -19.33 1.15 3.16
C THR A 104 -18.73 -0.22 2.84
N SER A 105 -19.52 -1.11 2.23
CA SER A 105 -19.05 -2.42 1.77
C SER A 105 -17.95 -2.29 0.73
N LEU A 106 -18.13 -1.44 -0.29
CA LEU A 106 -17.10 -1.21 -1.32
C LEU A 106 -15.83 -0.60 -0.72
N LEU A 107 -15.97 0.34 0.22
CA LEU A 107 -14.82 0.94 0.91
C LEU A 107 -14.02 -0.11 1.70
N GLU A 108 -14.67 -0.91 2.54
CA GLU A 108 -13.98 -1.92 3.35
C GLU A 108 -13.39 -3.05 2.48
N GLU A 109 -14.08 -3.42 1.41
CA GLU A 109 -13.58 -4.39 0.45
C GLU A 109 -12.33 -3.86 -0.28
N THR A 110 -12.37 -2.61 -0.77
CA THR A 110 -11.22 -1.96 -1.40
C THR A 110 -10.06 -1.83 -0.40
N LYS A 111 -10.35 -1.44 0.84
CA LYS A 111 -9.32 -1.36 1.89
C LYS A 111 -8.66 -2.72 2.16
N LYS A 112 -9.44 -3.80 2.25
CA LYS A 112 -8.94 -5.16 2.51
C LYS A 112 -8.06 -5.68 1.37
N TRP A 113 -8.53 -5.53 0.13
CA TRP A 113 -7.93 -6.22 -1.02
C TRP A 113 -6.97 -5.36 -1.83
N CYS A 114 -7.10 -4.04 -1.80
CA CYS A 114 -6.33 -3.12 -2.63
C CYS A 114 -5.20 -2.41 -1.89
N THR A 115 -5.07 -2.61 -0.58
CA THR A 115 -3.98 -2.03 0.23
C THR A 115 -3.14 -3.15 0.84
N GLN A 116 -1.82 -2.97 0.89
CA GLN A 116 -0.91 -3.94 1.49
C GLN A 116 -0.05 -3.22 2.52
N THR A 117 0.05 -3.75 3.73
CA THR A 117 0.97 -3.20 4.73
C THR A 117 2.37 -3.77 4.52
N PHE A 118 3.40 -3.07 5.00
CA PHE A 118 4.75 -3.61 5.03
C PHE A 118 4.79 -4.91 5.81
N LYS A 119 4.11 -5.01 6.95
CA LYS A 119 4.06 -6.25 7.74
C LYS A 119 3.63 -7.45 6.91
N ASP A 120 2.54 -7.30 6.15
CA ASP A 120 2.03 -8.37 5.29
C ASP A 120 3.03 -8.69 4.16
N GLN A 121 3.58 -7.64 3.53
CA GLN A 121 4.51 -7.82 2.41
C GLN A 121 5.86 -8.42 2.83
N LEU A 122 6.37 -8.06 4.00
CA LEU A 122 7.63 -8.61 4.54
C LEU A 122 7.56 -10.12 4.75
N GLY A 123 6.36 -10.66 4.97
CA GLY A 123 6.13 -12.10 5.06
C GLY A 123 6.12 -12.83 3.72
N VAL A 124 5.93 -12.10 2.60
CA VAL A 124 5.81 -12.68 1.26
C VAL A 124 7.17 -13.20 0.80
N GLY A 125 7.23 -14.49 0.48
CA GLY A 125 8.43 -15.12 -0.07
C GLY A 125 9.54 -15.40 0.95
N LEU A 126 9.28 -15.26 2.25
CA LEU A 126 10.19 -15.76 3.27
C LEU A 126 10.31 -17.29 3.16
N LYS A 127 11.53 -17.80 3.25
CA LYS A 127 11.81 -19.25 3.32
C LYS A 127 11.24 -19.82 4.62
N SER A 128 11.13 -21.14 4.71
CA SER A 128 10.51 -21.87 5.83
C SER A 128 11.08 -21.57 7.23
N SER A 129 12.28 -21.02 7.35
CA SER A 129 12.89 -20.58 8.62
C SER A 129 12.95 -19.05 8.80
N GLY A 130 12.53 -18.30 7.78
CA GLY A 130 12.45 -16.85 7.83
C GLY A 130 11.18 -16.39 8.53
N LYS A 131 11.24 -15.21 9.16
CA LYS A 131 10.05 -14.58 9.75
C LYS A 131 10.15 -13.06 9.76
N VAL A 132 8.99 -12.40 9.78
CA VAL A 132 8.91 -10.99 10.14
C VAL A 132 9.17 -10.87 11.64
N LEU A 133 10.08 -9.99 12.04
CA LEU A 133 10.46 -9.82 13.44
C LEU A 133 9.32 -9.18 14.23
N LYS A 134 9.09 -9.68 15.45
CA LYS A 134 8.07 -9.17 16.36
C LYS A 134 8.52 -7.88 17.02
N VAL A 135 7.71 -6.84 16.87
CA VAL A 135 8.02 -5.47 17.32
C VAL A 135 7.34 -5.07 18.64
N ASP A 136 6.42 -5.89 19.14
CA ASP A 136 5.65 -5.62 20.35
C ASP A 136 6.12 -6.43 21.58
N SER A 137 7.27 -7.10 21.47
CA SER A 137 7.87 -7.90 22.54
C SER A 137 9.33 -7.49 22.76
N ASP A 138 9.71 -7.24 24.01
CA ASP A 138 11.06 -6.79 24.37
C ASP A 138 12.13 -7.90 24.32
N SER A 139 11.73 -9.16 24.18
CA SER A 139 12.67 -10.30 24.32
C SER A 139 12.62 -11.31 23.18
N GLU A 140 11.48 -11.49 22.51
CA GLU A 140 11.29 -12.64 21.62
C GLU A 140 12.19 -12.61 20.36
N ASP A 141 12.51 -11.41 19.88
CA ASP A 141 13.36 -11.19 18.69
C ASP A 141 14.61 -10.36 18.97
N LYS A 142 14.98 -10.20 20.24
CA LYS A 142 16.12 -9.37 20.67
C LYS A 142 17.41 -9.71 19.92
N GLU A 143 17.78 -10.98 19.85
CA GLU A 143 19.03 -11.39 19.19
C GLU A 143 18.97 -11.17 17.66
N ASN A 144 17.83 -11.44 17.01
CA ASN A 144 17.67 -11.15 15.59
C ASN A 144 17.76 -9.64 15.31
N PHE A 145 17.21 -8.79 16.18
CA PHE A 145 17.36 -7.33 16.05
C PHE A 145 18.80 -6.88 16.27
N LYS A 146 19.54 -7.45 17.21
CA LYS A 146 20.97 -7.14 17.39
C LYS A 146 21.78 -7.51 16.15
N GLU A 147 21.57 -8.71 15.62
CA GLU A 147 22.24 -9.18 14.40
C GLU A 147 21.92 -8.26 13.22
N ASN A 148 20.65 -7.92 13.01
CA ASN A 148 20.24 -6.99 11.96
C ASN A 148 20.78 -5.58 12.21
N PHE A 149 20.86 -5.12 13.46
CA PHE A 149 21.43 -3.82 13.80
C PHE A 149 22.88 -3.71 13.36
N LYS A 150 23.72 -4.72 13.59
CA LYS A 150 25.12 -4.74 13.13
C LYS A 150 25.25 -4.50 11.63
N LYS A 151 24.32 -5.05 10.83
CA LYS A 151 24.28 -4.85 9.36
C LYS A 151 24.08 -3.39 8.93
N LEU A 152 23.75 -2.45 9.85
CA LEU A 152 23.71 -1.03 9.53
C LEU A 152 25.09 -0.48 9.17
N LYS A 153 26.18 -1.06 9.70
CA LYS A 153 27.55 -0.58 9.47
C LYS A 153 27.96 -0.63 7.99
N THR A 154 27.47 -1.64 7.28
CA THR A 154 27.79 -1.93 5.88
C THR A 154 26.61 -1.64 4.95
N HIS A 155 25.64 -0.84 5.39
CA HIS A 155 24.48 -0.47 4.57
C HIS A 155 24.87 0.37 3.36
N ASP A 156 24.39 -0.01 2.18
CA ASP A 156 24.56 0.73 0.93
C ASP A 156 23.23 1.39 0.54
N GLU A 157 23.12 2.71 0.77
CA GLU A 157 21.90 3.45 0.47
C GLU A 157 21.53 3.45 -1.03
N LYS A 158 22.47 3.15 -1.94
CA LYS A 158 22.18 3.10 -3.38
C LYS A 158 21.38 1.85 -3.77
N THR A 159 21.67 0.73 -3.13
CA THR A 159 21.05 -0.57 -3.47
C THR A 159 19.98 -0.98 -2.47
N GLU A 160 20.07 -0.52 -1.23
CA GLU A 160 19.26 -1.00 -0.10
C GLU A 160 18.25 0.04 0.41
N GLY A 161 18.19 1.20 -0.25
CA GLY A 161 17.33 2.33 0.11
C GLY A 161 17.96 3.24 1.17
N PRO A 162 17.52 4.50 1.29
CA PRO A 162 18.08 5.45 2.23
C PRO A 162 17.68 5.10 3.67
N LEU A 163 18.65 5.14 4.59
CA LEU A 163 18.34 5.00 6.01
C LEU A 163 17.60 6.25 6.51
N THR A 164 16.71 6.05 7.49
CA THR A 164 16.20 7.19 8.27
C THR A 164 17.35 7.88 8.99
N GLU A 165 17.21 9.17 9.27
CA GLU A 165 18.25 9.94 9.97
C GLU A 165 18.71 9.25 11.27
N LYS A 166 17.76 8.68 12.01
CA LYS A 166 18.01 7.94 13.24
C LYS A 166 18.84 6.68 13.03
N LEU A 167 18.56 5.87 12.00
CA LEU A 167 19.36 4.68 11.71
C LEU A 167 20.73 5.04 11.11
N ARG A 168 20.76 6.10 10.28
CA ARG A 168 21.98 6.62 9.67
C ARG A 168 22.97 7.12 10.71
N SER A 169 22.51 7.82 11.75
CA SER A 169 23.39 8.30 12.82
C SER A 169 23.98 7.17 13.68
N LEU A 170 23.29 6.04 13.78
CA LEU A 170 23.73 4.86 14.53
C LEU A 170 24.65 3.93 13.73
N SER A 171 24.49 3.90 12.40
CA SER A 171 25.24 3.04 11.48
C SER A 171 26.76 3.00 11.72
N PRO A 172 27.47 4.13 11.94
CA PRO A 172 28.93 4.11 12.13
C PRO A 172 29.41 3.29 13.33
N SER A 173 28.57 3.09 14.34
CA SER A 173 28.89 2.38 15.59
C SER A 173 28.11 1.08 15.76
N ALA A 174 27.47 0.60 14.70
CA ALA A 174 26.46 -0.45 14.83
C ALA A 174 27.02 -1.80 15.35
N ASP A 175 28.24 -2.15 14.95
CA ASP A 175 28.90 -3.41 15.37
C ASP A 175 29.20 -3.46 16.87
N THR A 176 29.53 -2.31 17.47
CA THR A 176 29.95 -2.21 18.88
C THR A 176 28.83 -1.76 19.81
N SER A 177 27.75 -1.18 19.27
CA SER A 177 26.62 -0.64 20.06
C SER A 177 25.33 -1.45 19.94
N SER A 178 25.35 -2.63 19.30
CA SER A 178 24.14 -3.44 19.10
C SER A 178 23.45 -3.84 20.40
N GLU A 179 24.20 -4.06 21.49
CA GLU A 179 23.60 -4.44 22.78
C GLU A 179 22.73 -3.32 23.37
N GLN A 180 23.17 -2.06 23.21
CA GLN A 180 22.50 -0.89 23.77
C GLN A 180 21.44 -0.32 22.84
N ASN A 181 21.61 -0.47 21.51
CA ASN A 181 20.82 0.27 20.53
C ASN A 181 19.88 -0.58 19.66
N TRP A 182 19.83 -1.91 19.80
CA TRP A 182 18.94 -2.76 18.98
C TRP A 182 17.46 -2.36 19.05
N GLN A 183 17.00 -1.82 20.19
CA GLN A 183 15.62 -1.33 20.35
C GLN A 183 15.28 -0.14 19.44
N GLN A 184 16.29 0.62 18.99
CA GLN A 184 16.09 1.69 18.02
C GLN A 184 15.68 1.11 16.65
N LEU A 185 16.25 -0.03 16.27
CA LEU A 185 15.85 -0.75 15.07
C LEU A 185 14.49 -1.42 15.23
N GLN A 186 14.21 -1.99 16.41
CA GLN A 186 12.87 -2.52 16.72
C GLN A 186 11.79 -1.43 16.60
N SER A 187 12.05 -0.24 17.15
CA SER A 187 11.14 0.91 17.07
C SER A 187 10.92 1.35 15.62
N TYR A 188 12.01 1.44 14.83
CA TYR A 188 11.90 1.68 13.39
C TYR A 188 11.03 0.63 12.71
N CYS A 189 11.25 -0.66 12.99
CA CYS A 189 10.47 -1.74 12.41
C CYS A 189 9.00 -1.69 12.83
N LYS A 190 8.69 -1.23 14.04
CA LYS A 190 7.31 -1.02 14.49
C LYS A 190 6.58 0.02 13.64
N GLU A 191 7.23 1.15 13.41
CA GLU A 191 6.70 2.20 12.54
C GLU A 191 6.60 1.71 11.10
N ALA A 192 7.66 1.10 10.57
CA ALA A 192 7.72 0.60 9.20
C ALA A 192 6.64 -0.45 8.92
N GLN A 193 6.42 -1.41 9.81
CA GLN A 193 5.41 -2.47 9.64
C GLN A 193 3.98 -1.93 9.50
N SER A 194 3.69 -0.74 10.04
CA SER A 194 2.39 -0.08 9.93
C SER A 194 2.20 0.72 8.63
N LYS A 195 3.28 0.96 7.87
CA LYS A 195 3.23 1.68 6.59
C LYS A 195 2.54 0.84 5.52
N TYR A 196 1.94 1.53 4.56
CA TYR A 196 1.37 0.92 3.36
C TYR A 196 2.41 0.89 2.25
N LEU A 197 2.41 -0.21 1.50
CA LEU A 197 3.23 -0.41 0.32
C LEU A 197 2.61 0.33 -0.87
N THR A 198 3.28 1.40 -1.28
CA THR A 198 2.90 2.26 -2.41
C THR A 198 4.16 2.58 -3.23
N VAL A 199 4.01 3.26 -4.37
CA VAL A 199 5.15 3.71 -5.19
C VAL A 199 6.10 4.60 -4.38
N GLU A 200 5.55 5.49 -3.55
CA GLU A 200 6.32 6.45 -2.75
C GLU A 200 7.09 5.80 -1.60
N THR A 201 6.64 4.64 -1.12
CA THR A 201 7.23 3.96 0.04
C THR A 201 8.12 2.77 -0.35
N LEU A 202 8.41 2.57 -1.64
CA LEU A 202 9.24 1.47 -2.12
C LEU A 202 10.65 1.46 -1.53
N GLU A 203 11.30 2.62 -1.45
CA GLU A 203 12.66 2.73 -0.89
C GLU A 203 12.67 2.43 0.62
N ASP A 204 11.67 2.93 1.35
CA ASP A 204 11.46 2.58 2.77
C ASP A 204 11.24 1.08 2.96
N PHE A 205 10.52 0.45 2.03
CA PHE A 205 10.25 -0.99 2.08
C PHE A 205 11.53 -1.81 1.89
N LYS A 206 12.49 -1.39 1.06
CA LYS A 206 13.79 -2.07 0.92
C LYS A 206 14.54 -2.13 2.24
N VAL A 207 14.58 -1.02 2.97
CA VAL A 207 15.20 -0.94 4.30
C VAL A 207 14.46 -1.85 5.28
N ALA A 208 13.12 -1.79 5.32
CA ALA A 208 12.33 -2.67 6.17
C ALA A 208 12.55 -4.15 5.84
N LYS A 209 12.67 -4.50 4.54
CA LYS A 209 12.95 -5.87 4.08
C LYS A 209 14.30 -6.36 4.56
N LYS A 210 15.32 -5.51 4.60
CA LYS A 210 16.65 -5.90 5.09
C LYS A 210 16.68 -6.09 6.61
N TYR A 211 15.97 -5.26 7.36
CA TYR A 211 16.18 -5.15 8.81
C TYR A 211 15.04 -5.67 9.70
N CYS A 212 13.82 -5.77 9.19
CA CYS A 212 12.63 -6.13 9.96
C CYS A 212 12.22 -7.59 9.78
N VAL A 213 13.07 -8.40 9.15
CA VAL A 213 12.89 -9.83 8.97
C VAL A 213 14.14 -10.58 9.41
N LYS A 214 13.97 -11.85 9.76
CA LYS A 214 15.04 -12.83 9.79
C LYS A 214 15.08 -13.51 8.42
N GLU A 215 16.10 -13.23 7.62
CA GLU A 215 16.45 -14.06 6.47
C GLU A 215 17.39 -15.17 6.96
N THR A 216 17.15 -16.40 6.47
CA THR A 216 17.87 -17.61 6.88
C THR A 216 19.37 -17.50 6.70
#